data_AF-A0A3N0ARA5-F1
#
_entry.id   AF-A0A3N0ARA5-F1
#
_cell.length_a   1.000
_cell.length_b   1.000
_cell.length_c   1.000
_cell.angle_alpha   90.00
_cell.angle_beta   90.00
_cell.angle_gamma   90.00
#
_symmetry.space_group_name_H-M   'P 1'
#
loop_
_entity.id
_entity.type
_entity.pdbx_description
1 polymer ?
#
loop_
_entity_poly.entity_id
_entity_poly.type
_entity_poly.pdbx_seq_one_letter_code
_entity_poly.pdbx_strand_id
1 'polypeptide(L)'
;MNIRMAAVGGSEVQLDNPSSMQSFLNQASKANLNMSEFNRIMDQVTLLRTSMILSSVGTSLARVRYCGSYFSNPLIPIKSHISTHSSNEGPLRHESTEFDNAHLTEWFQLLEHSKIPSNTLRRFVRAIADRESLEDSFVDLMIFVESLFSENQDTAFKISLCVSKILGEGNREARQAKFRKMKMLYKTRSAIVHGRQAALDKLDQQLSELEGIAVDLLKSLLTTHAFVLETKLENRIELLALE
;
A
#
# COMPACT_ATOMS: atom_id res chain seq x y z
N MET A 1 -7.15 17.06 35.98
CA MET A 1 -7.44 15.92 35.08
C MET A 1 -6.10 15.50 34.47
N ASN A 2 -5.44 14.53 35.10
CA ASN A 2 -4.06 14.15 34.79
C ASN A 2 -4.04 13.08 33.70
N ILE A 3 -3.41 13.38 32.58
CA ILE A 3 -3.11 12.40 31.53
C ILE A 3 -1.85 11.65 31.96
N ARG A 4 -2.00 10.39 32.40
CA ARG A 4 -0.90 9.43 32.56
C ARG A 4 -0.75 8.66 31.25
N MET A 5 0.36 8.85 30.53
CA MET A 5 0.83 7.87 29.55
C MET A 5 2.02 7.12 30.15
N ALA A 6 1.89 5.80 30.24
CA ALA A 6 2.91 4.92 30.79
C ALA A 6 4.09 4.81 29.81
N ALA A 7 5.27 5.21 30.26
CA ALA A 7 6.53 4.87 29.60
C ALA A 7 6.85 3.39 29.85
N VAL A 8 7.26 2.68 28.80
CA VAL A 8 7.87 1.36 28.92
C VAL A 8 9.16 1.51 29.73
N GLY A 9 9.15 0.95 30.95
CA GLY A 9 10.26 1.02 31.91
C GLY A 9 9.84 1.68 33.22
N GLY A 10 9.47 0.85 34.20
CA GLY A 10 8.91 1.27 35.48
C GLY A 10 9.88 2.00 36.42
N SER A 11 10.03 3.30 36.21
CA SER A 11 10.51 4.23 37.24
C SER A 11 9.81 5.57 37.06
N GLU A 12 8.91 5.92 38.00
CA GLU A 12 8.28 7.24 38.07
C GLU A 12 9.35 8.30 38.30
N VAL A 13 9.65 9.10 37.28
CA VAL A 13 10.51 10.28 37.42
C VAL A 13 9.65 11.42 37.93
N GLN A 14 9.82 11.81 39.19
CA GLN A 14 9.30 13.08 39.73
C GLN A 14 10.00 14.25 39.03
N LEU A 15 9.25 15.03 38.25
CA LEU A 15 9.74 16.17 37.47
C LEU A 15 9.47 17.49 38.22
N ASP A 16 10.26 17.77 39.26
CA ASP A 16 10.10 18.97 40.10
C ASP A 16 10.93 20.19 39.63
N ASN A 17 11.41 20.23 38.38
CA ASN A 17 12.26 21.33 37.88
C ASN A 17 11.83 21.84 36.47
N PRO A 18 11.56 23.14 36.27
CA PRO A 18 11.16 23.69 34.96
C PRO A 18 12.16 23.41 33.83
N SER A 19 13.44 23.29 34.15
CA SER A 19 14.52 22.98 33.21
C SER A 19 14.52 21.52 32.73
N SER A 20 14.11 20.57 33.58
CA SER A 20 13.97 19.15 33.20
C SER A 20 12.72 18.91 32.37
N MET A 21 11.66 19.69 32.61
CA MET A 21 10.47 19.68 31.76
C MET A 21 10.78 20.23 30.36
N GLN A 22 11.54 21.33 30.24
CA GLN A 22 11.98 21.84 28.93
C GLN A 22 12.93 20.90 28.20
N SER A 23 13.87 20.24 28.90
CA SER A 23 14.77 19.27 28.27
C SER A 23 14.03 18.01 27.79
N PHE A 24 13.04 17.54 28.56
CA PHE A 24 12.15 16.45 28.16
C PHE A 24 11.29 16.83 26.95
N LEU A 25 10.67 18.01 26.96
CA LEU A 25 9.89 18.51 25.82
C LEU A 25 10.75 18.69 24.55
N ASN A 26 11.99 19.15 24.70
CA ASN A 26 12.94 19.26 23.59
C ASN A 26 13.43 17.90 23.09
N GLN A 27 13.60 16.90 23.97
CA GLN A 27 13.93 15.53 23.54
C GLN A 27 12.74 14.86 22.86
N ALA A 28 11.53 15.06 23.37
CA ALA A 28 10.29 14.57 22.75
C ALA A 28 10.04 15.24 21.40
N SER A 29 10.27 16.56 21.27
CA SER A 29 10.12 17.26 19.99
C SER A 29 11.16 16.81 18.96
N LYS A 30 12.43 16.62 19.37
CA LYS A 30 13.48 16.04 18.50
C LYS A 30 13.19 14.60 18.10
N ALA A 31 12.67 13.78 19.01
CA ALA A 31 12.25 12.42 18.69
C ALA A 31 11.07 12.40 17.71
N ASN A 32 10.11 13.33 17.86
CA ASN A 32 8.98 13.49 16.94
C ASN A 32 9.42 13.98 15.56
N LEU A 33 10.38 14.91 15.47
CA LEU A 33 10.96 15.37 14.21
C LEU A 33 11.69 14.24 13.47
N ASN A 34 12.52 13.46 14.17
CA ASN A 34 13.17 12.29 13.60
C ASN A 34 12.15 11.25 13.09
N MET A 35 11.03 11.06 13.81
CA MET A 35 9.98 10.13 13.41
C MET A 35 9.21 10.61 12.17
N SER A 36 8.92 11.91 12.07
CA SER A 36 8.24 12.47 10.88
C SER A 36 9.12 12.41 9.63
N GLU A 37 10.42 12.70 9.77
CA GLU A 37 11.38 12.57 8.67
C GLU A 37 11.55 11.12 8.23
N PHE A 38 11.65 10.18 9.19
CA PHE A 38 11.69 8.75 8.91
C PHE A 38 10.44 8.28 8.17
N ASN A 39 9.25 8.66 8.62
CA ASN A 39 8.00 8.33 7.93
C ASN A 39 7.98 8.87 6.50
N ARG A 40 8.46 10.10 6.28
CA ARG A 40 8.59 10.69 4.94
C ARG A 40 9.51 9.87 4.04
N ILE A 41 10.66 9.43 4.55
CA ILE A 41 11.60 8.57 3.80
C ILE A 41 10.92 7.24 3.44
N MET A 42 10.24 6.61 4.39
CA MET A 42 9.54 5.35 4.14
C MET A 42 8.40 5.47 3.13
N ASP A 43 7.71 6.62 3.10
CA ASP A 43 6.71 6.92 2.08
C ASP A 43 7.38 7.08 0.70
N GLN A 44 8.52 7.78 0.59
CA GLN A 44 9.28 7.86 -0.67
C GLN A 44 9.79 6.49 -1.14
N VAL A 45 10.26 5.64 -0.22
CA VAL A 45 10.63 4.24 -0.55
C VAL A 45 9.41 3.47 -1.07
N THR A 46 8.22 3.71 -0.51
CA THR A 46 6.98 3.08 -0.99
C THR A 46 6.63 3.57 -2.40
N LEU A 47 6.76 4.87 -2.69
CA LEU A 47 6.56 5.42 -4.03
C LEU A 47 7.54 4.81 -5.05
N LEU A 48 8.82 4.73 -4.70
CA LEU A 48 9.85 4.15 -5.56
C LEU A 48 9.60 2.66 -5.85
N ARG A 49 9.23 1.88 -4.83
CA ARG A 49 8.89 0.46 -5.01
C ARG A 49 7.64 0.30 -5.87
N THR A 50 6.64 1.17 -5.68
CA THR A 50 5.43 1.19 -6.51
C THR A 50 5.78 1.52 -7.96
N SER A 51 6.60 2.55 -8.22
CA SER A 51 7.00 2.91 -9.59
C SER A 51 7.77 1.78 -10.27
N MET A 52 8.66 1.08 -9.56
CA MET A 52 9.34 -0.11 -10.07
C MET A 52 8.37 -1.23 -10.46
N ILE A 53 7.34 -1.51 -9.65
CA ILE A 53 6.28 -2.47 -9.98
C ILE A 53 5.53 -2.02 -11.24
N LEU A 54 5.21 -0.73 -11.37
CA LEU A 54 4.53 -0.19 -12.55
C LEU A 54 5.41 -0.25 -13.81
N SER A 55 6.74 -0.15 -13.67
CA SER A 55 7.73 -0.27 -14.74
C SER A 55 8.07 -1.72 -15.15
N SER A 56 7.39 -2.72 -14.60
CA SER A 56 7.62 -4.13 -14.95
C SER A 56 7.45 -4.37 -16.45
N VAL A 57 8.41 -5.08 -17.06
CA VAL A 57 8.38 -5.46 -18.48
C VAL A 57 7.81 -6.86 -18.64
N GLY A 58 6.90 -7.05 -19.60
CA GLY A 58 6.28 -8.34 -19.89
C GLY A 58 5.14 -8.70 -18.94
N THR A 59 4.91 -9.99 -18.73
CA THR A 59 3.78 -10.52 -17.94
C THR A 59 4.11 -10.71 -16.45
N SER A 60 5.38 -10.64 -16.07
CA SER A 60 5.85 -10.88 -14.70
C SER A 60 6.16 -9.58 -13.98
N LEU A 61 5.55 -9.36 -12.82
CA LEU A 61 5.76 -8.15 -12.02
C LEU A 61 7.14 -8.12 -11.36
N ALA A 62 7.80 -6.98 -11.40
CA ALA A 62 9.02 -6.69 -10.65
C ALA A 62 8.70 -6.66 -9.15
N ARG A 63 9.15 -7.67 -8.41
CA ARG A 63 8.95 -7.78 -6.96
C ARG A 63 10.17 -7.23 -6.23
N VAL A 64 10.09 -5.96 -5.81
CA VAL A 64 11.19 -5.28 -5.09
C VAL A 64 10.98 -5.39 -3.59
N ARG A 65 11.78 -6.20 -2.89
CA ARG A 65 11.72 -6.37 -1.42
C ARG A 65 12.49 -5.29 -0.67
N TYR A 66 11.98 -4.91 0.49
CA TYR A 66 12.69 -4.04 1.42
C TYR A 66 13.51 -4.88 2.41
N CYS A 67 14.84 -4.83 2.32
CA CYS A 67 15.72 -5.67 3.13
C CYS A 67 16.12 -5.03 4.48
N GLY A 68 15.95 -3.72 4.64
CA GLY A 68 16.26 -3.00 5.87
C GLY A 68 16.56 -1.52 5.65
N SER A 69 16.76 -0.80 6.75
CA SER A 69 17.27 0.56 6.75
C SER A 69 18.35 0.76 7.79
N TYR A 70 19.22 1.71 7.49
CA TYR A 70 20.17 2.27 8.41
C TYR A 70 19.96 3.78 8.47
N PHE A 71 19.72 4.30 9.67
CA PHE A 71 19.66 5.72 9.94
C PHE A 71 20.67 6.07 11.01
N SER A 72 21.56 7.01 10.71
CA SER A 72 22.55 7.52 11.67
C SER A 72 22.45 9.03 11.76
N ASN A 73 22.37 9.55 12.98
CA ASN A 73 22.49 10.98 13.22
C ASN A 73 23.95 11.32 13.60
N PRO A 74 24.70 12.04 12.76
CA PRO A 74 26.11 12.33 13.01
C PRO A 74 26.34 13.25 14.21
N LEU A 75 25.31 13.97 14.68
CA LEU A 75 25.36 14.84 15.85
C LEU A 75 24.98 14.13 17.15
N ILE A 76 24.43 12.91 17.06
CA ILE A 76 24.02 12.09 18.22
C ILE A 76 24.46 10.65 17.95
N PRO A 77 25.73 10.28 18.24
CA PRO A 77 26.31 8.99 17.86
C PRO A 77 25.61 7.76 18.46
N ILE A 78 24.74 7.95 19.47
CA ILE A 78 24.14 6.88 20.28
C ILE A 78 22.74 6.49 19.76
N LYS A 79 22.15 7.23 18.81
CA LYS A 79 20.79 6.96 18.27
C LYS A 79 20.80 6.58 16.79
N SER A 80 21.67 5.64 16.43
CA SER A 80 21.61 4.99 15.13
C SER A 80 20.48 3.97 15.15
N HIS A 81 19.51 4.09 14.23
CA HIS A 81 18.46 3.09 14.04
C HIS A 81 18.92 2.14 12.93
N ILE A 82 19.28 0.92 13.29
CA ILE A 82 19.42 -0.19 12.35
C ILE A 82 18.13 -0.98 12.43
N SER A 83 17.41 -1.09 11.32
CA SER A 83 16.37 -2.10 11.17
C SER A 83 16.78 -3.03 10.04
N THR A 84 16.97 -4.29 10.38
CA THR A 84 17.12 -5.35 9.39
C THR A 84 15.79 -6.08 9.34
N HIS A 85 15.17 -6.16 8.17
CA HIS A 85 14.13 -7.15 7.96
C HIS A 85 14.84 -8.47 7.77
N SER A 86 14.81 -9.34 8.79
CA SER A 86 15.51 -10.62 8.72
C SER A 86 14.98 -11.39 7.53
N SER A 87 15.89 -11.81 6.65
CA SER A 87 15.67 -12.72 5.53
C SER A 87 15.30 -14.15 5.95
N ASN A 88 14.59 -14.33 7.07
CA ASN A 88 13.91 -15.59 7.37
C ASN A 88 12.65 -15.76 6.51
N GLU A 89 12.35 -14.76 5.66
CA GLU A 89 11.18 -14.74 4.82
C GLU A 89 11.45 -15.52 3.52
N GLY A 90 10.63 -16.54 3.25
CA GLY A 90 10.81 -17.63 2.28
C GLY A 90 11.11 -17.24 0.83
N PRO A 91 11.21 -18.24 -0.07
CA PRO A 91 11.59 -18.00 -1.46
C PRO A 91 10.70 -16.92 -2.08
N LEU A 92 11.33 -16.00 -2.84
CA LEU A 92 10.60 -15.08 -3.69
C LEU A 92 9.58 -15.90 -4.49
N ARG A 93 8.30 -15.50 -4.49
CA ARG A 93 7.28 -16.21 -5.27
C ARG A 93 7.68 -16.37 -6.74
N HIS A 94 8.43 -15.40 -7.28
CA HIS A 94 8.98 -15.43 -8.63
C HIS A 94 10.32 -14.68 -8.72
N GLU A 95 11.16 -15.04 -9.68
CA GLU A 95 12.45 -14.38 -9.96
C GLU A 95 12.26 -12.89 -10.26
N SER A 96 13.25 -12.09 -9.88
CA SER A 96 13.30 -10.66 -10.16
C SER A 96 13.33 -10.39 -11.66
N THR A 97 12.27 -9.80 -12.20
CA THR A 97 12.17 -9.35 -13.59
C THR A 97 12.91 -8.02 -13.82
N GLU A 98 13.36 -7.81 -15.05
CA GLU A 98 13.81 -6.49 -15.51
C GLU A 98 12.67 -5.45 -15.45
N PHE A 99 13.02 -4.21 -15.09
CA PHE A 99 12.11 -3.07 -15.13
C PHE A 99 12.70 -1.98 -16.03
N ASP A 100 11.82 -1.26 -16.74
CA ASP A 100 12.26 -0.19 -17.63
C ASP A 100 12.55 1.10 -16.84
N ASN A 101 13.82 1.50 -16.83
CA ASN A 101 14.29 2.73 -16.19
C ASN A 101 13.66 4.00 -16.78
N ALA A 102 13.32 4.02 -18.08
CA ALA A 102 12.74 5.19 -18.72
C ALA A 102 11.37 5.53 -18.11
N HIS A 103 10.52 4.51 -17.94
CA HIS A 103 9.18 4.67 -17.38
C HIS A 103 9.17 4.83 -15.86
N LEU A 104 10.25 4.42 -15.15
CA LEU A 104 10.31 4.51 -13.69
C LEU A 104 10.16 5.95 -13.20
N THR A 105 10.87 6.89 -13.83
CA THR A 105 10.83 8.30 -13.45
C THR A 105 9.44 8.88 -13.67
N GLU A 106 8.80 8.54 -14.79
CA GLU A 106 7.44 8.97 -15.12
C GLU A 106 6.43 8.46 -14.07
N TRP A 107 6.45 7.16 -13.76
CA TRP A 107 5.55 6.60 -12.75
C TRP A 107 5.79 7.19 -11.37
N PHE A 108 7.05 7.44 -10.99
CA PHE A 108 7.37 8.08 -9.72
C PHE A 108 6.77 9.48 -9.63
N GLN A 109 6.92 10.29 -10.68
CA GLN A 109 6.35 11.63 -10.74
C GLN A 109 4.83 11.61 -10.70
N LEU A 110 4.16 10.72 -11.44
CA LEU A 110 2.70 10.59 -11.40
C LEU A 110 2.21 10.20 -9.99
N LEU A 111 2.90 9.27 -9.32
CA LEU A 111 2.55 8.84 -7.97
C LEU A 111 2.77 9.95 -6.94
N GLU A 112 3.87 10.71 -7.04
CA GLU A 112 4.19 11.82 -6.13
C GLU A 112 3.12 12.93 -6.16
N HIS A 113 2.55 13.20 -7.34
CA HIS A 113 1.48 14.19 -7.52
C HIS A 113 0.08 13.60 -7.29
N SER A 114 -0.04 12.28 -7.16
CA SER A 114 -1.33 11.63 -6.93
C SER A 114 -1.84 11.88 -5.51
N LYS A 115 -3.17 11.96 -5.34
CA LYS A 115 -3.82 12.05 -4.03
C LYS A 115 -4.07 10.68 -3.39
N ILE A 116 -3.22 9.70 -3.68
CA ILE A 116 -3.37 8.34 -3.12
C ILE A 116 -2.76 8.31 -1.72
N PRO A 117 -3.50 7.86 -0.69
CA PRO A 117 -2.96 7.75 0.66
C PRO A 117 -1.74 6.81 0.72
N SER A 118 -0.71 7.17 1.50
CA SER A 118 0.51 6.36 1.60
C SER A 118 0.25 4.93 2.11
N ASN A 119 -0.72 4.77 3.02
CA ASN A 119 -1.16 3.45 3.51
C ASN A 119 -1.78 2.58 2.41
N THR A 120 -2.45 3.17 1.41
CA THR A 120 -3.00 2.45 0.25
C THR A 120 -1.86 1.86 -0.57
N LEU A 121 -0.87 2.67 -0.95
CA LEU A 121 0.30 2.20 -1.70
C LEU A 121 1.15 1.20 -0.91
N ARG A 122 1.25 1.38 0.40
CA ARG A 122 1.97 0.44 1.28
C ARG A 122 1.33 -0.95 1.27
N ARG A 123 -0.01 -1.05 1.23
CA ARG A 123 -0.70 -2.34 1.09
C ARG A 123 -0.46 -2.99 -0.26
N PHE A 124 -0.49 -2.20 -1.33
CA PHE A 124 -0.17 -2.67 -2.69
C PHE A 124 1.24 -3.28 -2.75
N VAL A 125 2.25 -2.54 -2.31
CA VAL A 125 3.65 -3.00 -2.32
C VAL A 125 3.81 -4.23 -1.44
N ARG A 126 3.26 -4.24 -0.22
CA ARG A 126 3.39 -5.38 0.69
C ARG A 126 2.77 -6.64 0.12
N ALA A 127 1.59 -6.54 -0.49
CA ALA A 127 0.90 -7.69 -1.03
C ALA A 127 1.67 -8.36 -2.17
N ILE A 128 2.30 -7.55 -3.03
CA ILE A 128 3.06 -8.01 -4.20
C ILE A 128 4.47 -8.48 -3.80
N ALA A 129 5.17 -7.76 -2.93
CA ALA A 129 6.60 -7.99 -2.73
C ALA A 129 6.95 -8.61 -1.36
N ASP A 130 6.18 -8.31 -0.30
CA ASP A 130 6.60 -8.61 1.08
C ASP A 130 5.81 -9.76 1.73
N ARG A 131 4.58 -10.04 1.31
CA ARG A 131 3.71 -11.05 1.94
C ARG A 131 4.04 -12.47 1.48
N GLU A 132 4.18 -13.38 2.44
CA GLU A 132 4.40 -14.81 2.19
C GLU A 132 3.11 -15.60 2.00
N SER A 133 2.11 -15.35 2.85
CA SER A 133 0.80 -15.98 2.76
C SER A 133 0.03 -15.46 1.54
N LEU A 134 -0.52 -16.38 0.74
CA LEU A 134 -1.32 -16.04 -0.44
C LEU A 134 -2.60 -15.33 -0.02
N GLU A 135 -3.17 -15.77 1.10
CA GLU A 135 -4.36 -15.22 1.73
C GLU A 135 -4.15 -13.76 2.13
N ASP A 136 -3.06 -13.47 2.84
CA ASP A 136 -2.73 -12.12 3.26
C ASP A 136 -2.43 -11.19 2.08
N SER A 137 -1.67 -11.65 1.08
CA SER A 137 -1.46 -10.90 -0.17
C SER A 137 -2.79 -10.57 -0.84
N PHE A 138 -3.68 -11.56 -0.95
CA PHE A 138 -4.98 -11.40 -1.59
C PHE A 138 -5.83 -10.37 -0.86
N VAL A 139 -5.89 -10.45 0.46
CA VAL A 139 -6.65 -9.51 1.30
C VAL A 139 -6.07 -8.10 1.21
N ASP A 140 -4.75 -7.93 1.30
CA ASP A 140 -4.12 -6.61 1.21
C ASP A 140 -4.34 -5.95 -0.17
N LEU A 141 -4.32 -6.72 -1.28
CA LEU A 141 -4.67 -6.20 -2.61
C LEU A 141 -6.14 -5.81 -2.73
N MET A 142 -7.05 -6.58 -2.16
CA MET A 142 -8.47 -6.23 -2.14
C MET A 142 -8.72 -4.93 -1.36
N ILE A 143 -8.05 -4.76 -0.21
CA ILE A 143 -8.12 -3.52 0.57
C ILE A 143 -7.51 -2.36 -0.22
N PHE A 144 -6.40 -2.57 -0.93
CA PHE A 144 -5.83 -1.57 -1.83
C PHE A 144 -6.88 -1.10 -2.85
N VAL A 145 -7.52 -2.02 -3.58
CA VAL A 145 -8.55 -1.70 -4.57
C VAL A 145 -9.72 -0.94 -3.95
N GLU A 146 -10.21 -1.37 -2.79
CA GLU A 146 -11.31 -0.70 -2.07
C GLU A 146 -10.95 0.75 -1.71
N SER A 147 -9.75 0.95 -1.16
CA SER A 147 -9.29 2.26 -0.69
C SER A 147 -9.06 3.28 -1.81
N LEU A 148 -9.03 2.85 -3.07
CA LEU A 148 -8.98 3.76 -4.23
C LEU A 148 -10.32 4.45 -4.48
N PHE A 149 -11.43 3.87 -4.03
CA PHE A 149 -12.77 4.36 -4.34
C PHE A 149 -13.58 4.80 -3.13
N SER A 150 -13.28 4.29 -1.93
CA SER A 150 -14.04 4.64 -0.73
C SER A 150 -13.24 4.50 0.56
N GLU A 151 -13.60 5.34 1.53
CA GLU A 151 -13.15 5.26 2.93
C GLU A 151 -13.97 4.24 3.74
N ASN A 152 -15.19 3.96 3.30
CA ASN A 152 -16.10 3.02 3.96
C ASN A 152 -16.02 1.65 3.30
N GLN A 153 -16.48 0.61 4.02
CA GLN A 153 -16.70 -0.69 3.41
C GLN A 153 -17.82 -0.59 2.38
N ASP A 154 -17.46 -0.35 1.13
CA ASP A 154 -18.39 -0.39 0.02
C ASP A 154 -18.68 -1.81 -0.44
N THR A 155 -19.86 -1.99 -1.01
CA THR A 155 -20.28 -3.31 -1.45
C THR A 155 -19.42 -3.82 -2.60
N ALA A 156 -19.21 -5.13 -2.64
CA ALA A 156 -18.57 -5.83 -3.75
C ALA A 156 -19.13 -5.43 -5.13
N PHE A 157 -20.43 -5.07 -5.20
CA PHE A 157 -21.07 -4.61 -6.42
C PHE A 157 -20.50 -3.28 -6.93
N LYS A 158 -20.42 -2.26 -6.06
CA LYS A 158 -19.96 -0.92 -6.44
C LYS A 158 -18.51 -0.93 -6.89
N ILE A 159 -17.63 -1.57 -6.12
CA ILE A 159 -16.21 -1.67 -6.48
C ILE A 159 -16.03 -2.46 -7.78
N SER A 160 -16.76 -3.57 -7.96
CA SER A 160 -16.74 -4.32 -9.22
C SER A 160 -17.17 -3.47 -10.41
N LEU A 161 -18.17 -2.60 -10.22
CA LEU A 161 -18.65 -1.68 -11.26
C LEU A 161 -17.56 -0.67 -11.64
N CYS A 162 -16.98 0.01 -10.66
CA CYS A 162 -15.92 1.01 -10.88
C CYS A 162 -14.73 0.41 -11.64
N VAL A 163 -14.19 -0.71 -11.15
CA VAL A 163 -13.07 -1.42 -11.81
C VAL A 163 -13.43 -1.82 -13.24
N SER A 164 -14.65 -2.30 -13.46
CA SER A 164 -15.08 -2.72 -14.80
C SER A 164 -15.24 -1.57 -15.79
N LYS A 165 -15.68 -0.39 -15.32
CA LYS A 165 -15.85 0.78 -16.18
C LYS A 165 -14.50 1.32 -16.63
N ILE A 166 -13.55 1.42 -15.70
CA ILE A 166 -12.18 1.89 -15.98
C ILE A 166 -11.44 0.91 -16.90
N LEU A 167 -11.38 -0.38 -16.52
CA LEU A 167 -10.57 -1.37 -17.24
C LEU A 167 -11.27 -2.00 -18.46
N GLY A 168 -12.56 -1.70 -18.65
CA GLY A 168 -13.38 -2.15 -19.78
C GLY A 168 -13.98 -0.97 -20.54
N GLU A 169 -13.32 0.18 -20.50
CA GLU A 169 -13.75 1.37 -21.23
C GLU A 169 -13.83 1.07 -22.74
N GLY A 170 -14.84 1.63 -23.42
CA GLY A 170 -15.03 1.44 -24.87
C GLY A 170 -15.46 0.04 -25.33
N ASN A 171 -15.46 -0.99 -24.45
CA ASN A 171 -15.83 -2.35 -24.82
C ASN A 171 -16.79 -2.99 -23.80
N ARG A 172 -18.04 -3.22 -24.23
CA ARG A 172 -19.11 -3.79 -23.39
C ARG A 172 -18.78 -5.20 -22.90
N GLU A 173 -18.21 -6.06 -23.74
CA GLU A 173 -17.87 -7.43 -23.37
C GLU A 173 -16.72 -7.45 -22.36
N ALA A 174 -15.68 -6.64 -22.59
CA ALA A 174 -14.55 -6.49 -21.67
C ALA A 174 -15.01 -5.97 -20.30
N ARG A 175 -15.87 -4.94 -20.28
CA ARG A 175 -16.52 -4.43 -19.07
C ARG A 175 -17.26 -5.54 -18.32
N GLN A 176 -18.10 -6.30 -19.02
CA GLN A 176 -18.85 -7.39 -18.40
C GLN A 176 -17.91 -8.49 -17.84
N ALA A 177 -16.85 -8.82 -18.57
CA ALA A 177 -15.85 -9.79 -18.12
C ALA A 177 -15.11 -9.33 -16.86
N LYS A 178 -14.63 -8.08 -16.82
CA LYS A 178 -13.96 -7.49 -15.65
C LYS A 178 -14.90 -7.41 -14.45
N PHE A 179 -16.16 -7.05 -14.66
CA PHE A 179 -17.17 -7.03 -13.58
C PHE A 179 -17.40 -8.41 -12.96
N ARG A 180 -17.58 -9.44 -13.81
CA ARG A 180 -17.76 -10.83 -13.34
C ARG A 180 -16.52 -11.33 -12.61
N LYS A 181 -15.34 -11.00 -13.12
CA LYS A 181 -14.06 -11.36 -12.52
C LYS A 181 -13.91 -10.73 -11.13
N MET A 182 -14.16 -9.43 -10.99
CA MET A 182 -14.05 -8.75 -9.70
C MET A 182 -15.05 -9.30 -8.68
N LYS A 183 -16.28 -9.61 -9.08
CA LYS A 183 -17.26 -10.30 -8.21
C LYS A 183 -16.77 -11.66 -7.73
N MET A 184 -16.08 -12.42 -8.58
CA MET A 184 -15.49 -13.71 -8.19
C MET A 184 -14.38 -13.50 -7.15
N LEU A 185 -13.47 -12.55 -7.37
CA LEU A 185 -12.38 -12.23 -6.43
C LEU A 185 -12.93 -11.77 -5.06
N TYR A 186 -14.02 -11.00 -5.04
CA TYR A 186 -14.71 -10.64 -3.80
C TYR A 186 -15.24 -11.85 -3.01
N LYS A 187 -15.76 -12.87 -3.71
CA LYS A 187 -16.19 -14.12 -3.05
C LYS A 187 -14.99 -14.86 -2.45
N THR A 188 -13.86 -14.90 -3.15
CA THR A 188 -12.61 -15.48 -2.63
C THR A 188 -12.17 -14.75 -1.37
N ARG A 189 -12.11 -13.40 -1.39
CA ARG A 189 -11.77 -12.58 -0.20
C ARG A 189 -12.68 -12.89 0.98
N SER A 190 -13.99 -12.96 0.76
CA SER A 190 -14.95 -13.31 1.81
C SER A 190 -14.69 -14.71 2.37
N ALA A 191 -14.43 -15.68 1.51
CA ALA A 191 -14.13 -17.05 1.94
C ALA A 191 -12.83 -17.15 2.75
N ILE A 192 -11.77 -16.44 2.35
CA ILE A 192 -10.49 -16.36 3.07
C ILE A 192 -10.71 -15.77 4.48
N VAL A 193 -11.37 -14.62 4.58
CA VAL A 193 -11.62 -13.93 5.87
C VAL A 193 -12.49 -14.77 6.81
N HIS A 194 -13.31 -15.68 6.26
CA HIS A 194 -14.10 -16.64 7.05
C HIS A 194 -13.41 -18.00 7.25
N GLY A 195 -12.13 -18.15 6.87
CA GLY A 195 -11.36 -19.38 7.09
C GLY A 195 -11.84 -20.59 6.29
N ARG A 196 -12.46 -20.38 5.11
CA ARG A 196 -12.98 -21.50 4.30
C ARG A 196 -11.86 -22.09 3.44
N GLN A 197 -11.36 -23.26 3.83
CA GLN A 197 -10.23 -23.95 3.18
C GLN A 197 -10.42 -24.21 1.68
N ALA A 198 -11.66 -24.43 1.21
CA ALA A 198 -11.97 -24.67 -0.21
C ALA A 198 -11.66 -23.47 -1.14
N ALA A 199 -11.36 -22.29 -0.59
CA ALA A 199 -10.97 -21.12 -1.36
C ALA A 199 -9.50 -21.16 -1.84
N LEU A 200 -8.70 -22.12 -1.36
CA LEU A 200 -7.24 -22.13 -1.55
C LEU A 200 -6.78 -22.82 -2.83
N ASP A 201 -7.57 -23.74 -3.39
CA ASP A 201 -7.16 -24.60 -4.52
C ASP A 201 -6.76 -23.83 -5.79
N LYS A 202 -7.27 -22.60 -5.97
CA LYS A 202 -6.97 -21.72 -7.11
C LYS A 202 -6.47 -20.34 -6.67
N LEU A 203 -6.06 -20.20 -5.42
CA LEU A 203 -5.76 -18.90 -4.84
C LEU A 203 -4.57 -18.23 -5.53
N ASP A 204 -3.53 -19.00 -5.87
CA ASP A 204 -2.36 -18.48 -6.56
C ASP A 204 -2.73 -17.86 -7.93
N GLN A 205 -3.47 -18.60 -8.76
CA GLN A 205 -3.98 -18.09 -10.04
C GLN A 205 -4.87 -16.85 -9.85
N GLN A 206 -5.79 -16.88 -8.89
CA GLN A 206 -6.68 -15.75 -8.62
C GLN A 206 -5.91 -14.53 -8.09
N LEU A 207 -4.83 -14.75 -7.34
CA LEU A 207 -3.95 -13.70 -6.87
C LEU A 207 -3.18 -13.08 -8.03
N SER A 208 -2.59 -13.86 -8.93
CA SER A 208 -1.92 -13.30 -10.13
C SER A 208 -2.89 -12.49 -11.00
N GLU A 209 -4.14 -12.94 -11.14
CA GLU A 209 -5.17 -12.17 -11.83
C GLU A 209 -5.50 -10.84 -11.11
N LEU A 210 -5.60 -10.87 -9.77
CA LEU A 210 -5.84 -9.68 -8.97
C LEU A 210 -4.66 -8.70 -9.00
N GLU A 211 -3.43 -9.21 -8.95
CA GLU A 211 -2.19 -8.42 -9.11
C GLU A 211 -2.21 -7.67 -10.46
N GLY A 212 -2.52 -8.36 -11.56
CA GLY A 212 -2.66 -7.74 -12.88
C GLY A 212 -3.76 -6.68 -12.91
N ILE A 213 -4.94 -6.97 -12.36
CA ILE A 213 -6.04 -5.98 -12.26
C ILE A 213 -5.61 -4.76 -11.45
N ALA A 214 -4.92 -4.96 -10.32
CA ALA A 214 -4.48 -3.87 -9.45
C ALA A 214 -3.46 -2.96 -10.13
N VAL A 215 -2.50 -3.55 -10.86
CA VAL A 215 -1.52 -2.81 -11.66
C VAL A 215 -2.19 -2.04 -12.80
N ASP A 216 -3.03 -2.70 -13.60
CA ASP A 216 -3.75 -2.06 -14.70
C ASP A 216 -4.62 -0.91 -14.19
N LEU A 217 -5.30 -1.13 -13.06
CA LEU A 217 -6.15 -0.13 -12.43
C LEU A 217 -5.34 1.07 -11.98
N LEU A 218 -4.23 0.86 -11.27
CA LEU A 218 -3.37 1.95 -10.80
C LEU A 218 -2.79 2.73 -11.97
N LYS A 219 -2.29 2.05 -13.01
CA LYS A 219 -1.79 2.71 -14.24
C LYS A 219 -2.89 3.56 -14.89
N SER A 220 -4.09 3.00 -15.05
CA SER A 220 -5.21 3.72 -15.67
C SER A 220 -5.63 4.93 -14.85
N LEU A 221 -5.71 4.79 -13.52
CA LEU A 221 -6.04 5.90 -12.61
C LEU A 221 -4.97 6.99 -12.55
N LEU A 222 -3.70 6.67 -12.80
CA LEU A 222 -2.62 7.67 -12.87
C LEU A 222 -2.52 8.35 -14.23
N THR A 223 -3.14 7.77 -15.27
CA THR A 223 -3.04 8.24 -16.66
C THR A 223 -4.41 8.66 -17.18
N THR A 224 -5.12 7.77 -17.87
CA THR A 224 -6.40 8.03 -18.55
C THR A 224 -7.49 8.53 -17.60
N HIS A 225 -7.51 8.03 -16.36
CA HIS A 225 -8.56 8.29 -15.37
C HIS A 225 -8.07 9.13 -14.18
N ALA A 226 -7.05 9.98 -14.37
CA ALA A 226 -6.50 10.85 -13.31
C ALA A 226 -7.56 11.70 -12.60
N PHE A 227 -8.58 12.16 -13.32
CA PHE A 227 -9.71 12.94 -12.77
C PHE A 227 -10.44 12.23 -11.61
N VAL A 228 -10.44 10.89 -11.59
CA VAL A 228 -11.02 10.10 -10.49
C VAL A 228 -10.23 10.33 -9.20
N LEU A 229 -8.90 10.35 -9.28
CA LEU A 229 -8.03 10.59 -8.11
C LEU A 229 -8.11 12.04 -7.61
N GLU A 230 -8.35 12.98 -8.51
CA GLU A 230 -8.55 14.40 -8.18
C GLU A 230 -9.84 14.66 -7.41
N THR A 231 -10.86 13.82 -7.67
CA THR A 231 -12.16 13.84 -7.02
C THR A 231 -12.05 13.36 -5.57
N LYS A 232 -12.82 14.00 -4.68
CA LYS A 232 -12.93 13.58 -3.27
C LYS A 232 -13.39 12.13 -3.18
N LEU A 233 -12.78 11.38 -2.27
CA LEU A 233 -12.97 9.92 -2.15
C LEU A 233 -14.45 9.53 -2.04
N GLU A 234 -15.23 10.25 -1.22
CA GLU A 234 -16.68 10.05 -1.04
C GLU A 234 -17.51 10.12 -2.34
N ASN A 235 -17.03 10.81 -3.37
CA ASN A 235 -17.75 11.05 -4.61
C ASN A 235 -17.25 10.19 -5.78
N ARG A 236 -16.14 9.45 -5.64
CA ARG A 236 -15.52 8.71 -6.76
C ARG A 236 -16.42 7.63 -7.34
N ILE A 237 -17.16 6.93 -6.49
CA ILE A 237 -18.10 5.89 -6.94
C ILE A 237 -19.26 6.51 -7.70
N GLU A 238 -19.81 7.63 -7.22
CA GLU A 238 -20.94 8.30 -7.87
C GLU A 238 -20.54 8.86 -9.23
N LEU A 239 -19.38 9.51 -9.30
CA LEU A 239 -18.77 9.98 -10.55
C LEU A 239 -18.72 8.85 -11.59
N LEU A 240 -18.13 7.72 -11.21
CA LEU A 240 -18.00 6.56 -12.10
C LEU A 240 -19.34 5.86 -12.32
N ALA A 241 -20.35 6.01 -11.47
CA ALA A 241 -21.66 5.39 -11.67
C ALA A 241 -22.49 6.15 -12.72
N LEU A 242 -22.31 7.46 -12.83
CA LEU A 242 -23.07 8.37 -13.69
C LEU A 242 -22.57 8.43 -15.15
N GLU A 243 -21.30 8.10 -15.40
CA GLU A 243 -20.69 7.98 -16.74
C GLU A 243 -20.94 6.62 -17.43
#